data_AF-A0A7J5CAR0-F1
#
_entry.id   AF-A0A7J5CAR0-F1
#
_cell.length_a   1.000
_cell.length_b   1.000
_cell.length_c   1.000
_cell.angle_alpha   90.00
_cell.angle_beta   90.00
_cell.angle_gamma   90.00
#
_symmetry.space_group_name_H-M   'P 1'
#
loop_
_entity.id
_entity.type
_entity.pdbx_description
1 polymer ?
#
loop_
_entity_poly.entity_id
_entity_poly.type
_entity_poly.pdbx_seq_one_letter_code
_entity_poly.pdbx_strand_id
1 'polypeptide(L)'
;MAKGARNKAIVRAALDYMRKQRKRARHGQRRGMQPERLRHTLVGERDGRASGWHHRPGGIDPPGAKLLKVTQRDSRTGVYHGRVAMQNRRTGEWREKRGGSTFFPDHWTAEEADNAVTRGFDSPDVVKDPKTGRWSGTYRGVDLKGFYDPETDTLSHGYPVLPGGTP
;
A
#
# COMPACT_ATOMS: atom_id res chain seq x y z
N MET A 1 -22.01 -9.44 17.66
CA MET A 1 -20.77 -10.27 17.73
C MET A 1 -20.15 -10.55 16.36
N ALA A 2 -20.92 -10.83 15.29
CA ALA A 2 -20.40 -11.22 13.97
C ALA A 2 -19.53 -10.17 13.22
N LYS A 3 -19.87 -8.87 13.30
CA LYS A 3 -19.12 -7.80 12.59
C LYS A 3 -17.67 -7.68 13.06
N GLY A 4 -17.43 -7.81 14.37
CA GLY A 4 -16.07 -7.77 14.94
C GLY A 4 -15.22 -8.96 14.50
N ALA A 5 -15.80 -10.16 14.44
CA ALA A 5 -15.12 -11.36 13.96
C ALA A 5 -14.74 -11.24 12.47
N ARG A 6 -15.67 -10.75 11.63
CA ARG A 6 -15.42 -10.48 10.21
C ARG A 6 -14.30 -9.47 10.00
N ASN A 7 -14.31 -8.36 10.75
CA ASN A 7 -13.26 -7.34 10.62
C ASN A 7 -11.88 -7.87 10.98
N LYS A 8 -11.79 -8.66 12.06
CA LYS A 8 -10.53 -9.33 12.45
C LYS A 8 -10.07 -10.31 11.37
N ALA A 9 -10.97 -11.04 10.73
CA ALA A 9 -10.64 -11.98 9.66
C ALA A 9 -10.06 -11.26 8.42
N ILE A 10 -10.63 -10.12 8.03
CA ILE A 10 -10.14 -9.33 6.87
C ILE A 10 -8.71 -8.82 7.11
N VAL A 11 -8.46 -8.20 8.27
CA VAL A 11 -7.11 -7.73 8.63
C VAL A 11 -6.14 -8.91 8.75
N ARG A 12 -6.58 -10.02 9.34
CA ARG A 12 -5.76 -11.24 9.46
C ARG A 12 -5.38 -11.81 8.10
N ALA A 13 -6.30 -11.81 7.13
CA ALA A 13 -6.02 -12.28 5.77
C ALA A 13 -4.92 -11.47 5.09
N ALA A 14 -4.92 -10.14 5.26
CA ALA A 14 -3.84 -9.28 4.74
C ALA A 14 -2.48 -9.58 5.41
N LEU A 15 -2.48 -9.78 6.73
CA LEU A 15 -1.26 -10.17 7.47
C LEU A 15 -0.76 -11.57 7.08
N ASP A 16 -1.67 -12.52 6.86
CA ASP A 16 -1.37 -13.87 6.42
C ASP A 16 -0.76 -13.89 5.01
N TYR A 17 -1.29 -13.06 4.10
CA TYR A 17 -0.70 -12.88 2.78
C TYR A 17 0.76 -12.40 2.88
N MET A 18 1.02 -11.37 3.69
CA MET A 18 2.39 -10.87 3.92
C MET A 18 3.31 -11.96 4.50
N ARG A 19 2.83 -12.74 5.47
CA ARG A 19 3.59 -13.88 6.03
C ARG A 19 3.91 -14.94 4.97
N LYS A 20 2.95 -15.27 4.12
CA LYS A 20 3.13 -16.21 3.00
C LYS A 20 4.18 -15.69 2.01
N GLN A 21 4.13 -14.42 1.63
CA GLN A 21 5.12 -13.84 0.71
C GLN A 21 6.53 -13.80 1.31
N ARG A 22 6.66 -13.48 2.60
CA ARG A 22 7.95 -13.57 3.30
C ARG A 22 8.50 -14.99 3.30
N LYS A 23 7.65 -16.01 3.52
CA LYS A 23 8.07 -17.42 3.46
C LYS A 23 8.54 -17.80 2.04
N ARG A 24 7.79 -17.41 1.01
CA ARG A 24 8.16 -17.67 -0.40
C ARG A 24 9.49 -17.02 -0.77
N ALA A 25 9.70 -15.76 -0.40
CA ALA A 25 10.95 -15.04 -0.65
C ALA A 25 12.17 -15.75 -0.02
N ARG A 26 12.03 -16.27 1.21
CA ARG A 26 13.08 -17.07 1.86
C ARG A 26 13.45 -18.37 1.13
N HIS A 27 12.53 -18.91 0.33
CA HIS A 27 12.76 -20.10 -0.50
C HIS A 27 13.09 -19.76 -1.96
N GLY A 28 13.37 -18.49 -2.29
CA GLY A 28 13.67 -18.06 -3.67
C GLY A 28 12.45 -18.05 -4.61
N GLN A 29 11.24 -18.29 -4.11
CA GLN A 29 10.01 -18.40 -4.90
C GLN A 29 9.21 -17.08 -4.90
N ARG A 30 9.91 -15.94 -4.95
CA ARG A 30 9.28 -14.62 -4.81
C ARG A 30 8.23 -14.41 -5.90
N ARG A 31 7.05 -13.92 -5.49
CA ARG A 31 6.00 -13.43 -6.37
C ARG A 31 5.52 -12.09 -5.82
N GLY A 32 5.45 -11.07 -6.67
CA GLY A 32 5.04 -9.72 -6.24
C GLY A 32 6.16 -8.90 -5.60
N MET A 33 5.78 -7.89 -4.82
CA MET A 33 6.69 -6.99 -4.12
C MET A 33 7.62 -7.73 -3.14
N GLN A 34 8.78 -7.14 -2.87
CA GLN A 34 9.63 -7.58 -1.76
C GLN A 34 8.85 -7.50 -0.43
N PRO A 35 9.00 -8.45 0.51
CA PRO A 35 8.19 -8.50 1.73
C PRO A 35 8.19 -7.20 2.55
N GLU A 36 9.33 -6.53 2.64
CA GLU A 36 9.50 -5.26 3.35
C GLU A 36 8.69 -4.14 2.69
N ARG A 37 8.60 -4.17 1.37
CA ARG A 37 7.89 -3.20 0.54
C ARG A 37 6.39 -3.46 0.50
N LEU A 38 6.02 -4.74 0.43
CA LEU A 38 4.65 -5.16 0.64
C LEU A 38 4.15 -4.73 2.03
N ARG A 39 4.96 -4.88 3.09
CA ARG A 39 4.64 -4.39 4.43
C ARG A 39 4.39 -2.88 4.43
N HIS A 40 5.25 -2.11 3.75
CA HIS A 40 5.09 -0.67 3.59
C HIS A 40 3.72 -0.32 2.98
N THR A 41 3.33 -0.98 1.89
CA THR A 41 2.03 -0.77 1.24
C THR A 41 0.86 -1.22 2.13
N LEU A 42 0.94 -2.40 2.75
CA LEU A 42 -0.20 -2.99 3.45
C LEU A 42 -0.47 -2.40 4.83
N VAL A 43 0.57 -2.13 5.61
CA VAL A 43 0.44 -1.73 7.03
C VAL A 43 1.31 -0.55 7.43
N GLY A 44 2.16 -0.06 6.53
CA GLY A 44 3.06 1.07 6.76
C GLY A 44 4.20 0.78 7.73
N GLU A 45 5.05 1.79 7.92
CA GLU A 45 6.17 1.75 8.85
C GLU A 45 5.90 2.65 10.05
N ARG A 46 6.25 2.13 11.22
CA ARG A 46 5.84 2.66 12.52
C ARG A 46 6.97 2.73 13.54
N ASP A 47 8.18 2.30 13.15
CA ASP A 47 9.34 2.25 14.06
C ASP A 47 10.18 3.53 13.97
N GLY A 48 9.89 4.40 12.99
CA GLY A 48 10.50 5.71 12.77
C GLY A 48 9.43 6.74 12.37
N ARG A 49 9.66 7.47 11.27
CA ARG A 49 8.64 8.35 10.68
C ARG A 49 7.47 7.52 10.15
N ALA A 50 6.24 7.94 10.43
CA ALA A 50 5.05 7.33 9.86
C ALA A 50 5.10 7.38 8.32
N SER A 51 5.14 6.22 7.67
CA SER A 51 5.29 6.08 6.22
C SER A 51 4.41 4.94 5.69
N GLY A 52 4.09 4.97 4.40
CA GLY A 52 3.28 3.93 3.75
C GLY A 52 1.82 3.88 4.23
N TRP A 53 1.30 2.67 4.34
CA TRP A 53 -0.10 2.33 4.58
C TRP A 53 -1.04 2.89 3.49
N HIS A 54 -1.19 2.09 2.45
CA HIS A 54 -1.99 2.35 1.24
C HIS A 54 -3.08 1.29 1.02
N HIS A 55 -3.19 0.30 1.91
CA HIS A 55 -4.20 -0.74 1.84
C HIS A 55 -5.01 -0.76 3.13
N ARG A 56 -6.34 -0.65 2.99
CA ARG A 56 -7.29 -0.63 4.10
C ARG A 56 -8.44 -1.59 3.82
N PRO A 57 -8.18 -2.91 3.87
CA PRO A 57 -9.12 -3.90 3.39
C PRO A 57 -10.41 -3.88 4.21
N GLY A 58 -11.54 -3.94 3.52
CA GLY A 58 -12.88 -3.78 4.08
C GLY A 58 -13.14 -2.41 4.72
N GLY A 59 -12.27 -1.42 4.50
CA GLY A 59 -12.33 -0.14 5.19
C GLY A 59 -12.07 -0.29 6.70
N ILE A 60 -11.13 -1.17 7.07
CA ILE A 60 -10.79 -1.46 8.46
C ILE A 60 -9.36 -1.00 8.74
N ASP A 61 -9.21 -0.23 9.81
CA ASP A 61 -7.90 0.22 10.29
C ASP A 61 -7.13 -0.96 10.92
N PRO A 62 -5.87 -1.21 10.51
CA PRO A 62 -5.04 -2.19 11.19
C PRO A 62 -4.58 -1.66 12.56
N PRO A 63 -4.17 -2.54 13.49
CA PRO A 63 -3.66 -2.10 14.79
C PRO A 63 -2.54 -1.07 14.66
N GLY A 64 -2.71 0.08 15.33
CA GLY A 64 -1.72 1.16 15.39
C GLY A 64 -1.61 2.02 14.13
N ALA A 65 -2.60 1.96 13.24
CA ALA A 65 -2.88 3.00 12.26
C ALA A 65 -4.36 3.40 12.38
N LYS A 66 -4.70 4.63 12.01
CA LYS A 66 -6.06 5.14 12.06
C LYS A 66 -6.32 6.10 10.91
N LEU A 67 -7.43 5.89 10.20
CA LEU A 67 -7.92 6.87 9.25
C LEU A 67 -8.67 7.96 10.03
N LEU A 68 -8.20 9.20 9.95
CA LEU A 68 -8.81 10.34 10.65
C LEU A 68 -9.95 10.93 9.83
N LYS A 69 -9.72 11.13 8.53
CA LYS A 69 -10.69 11.73 7.60
C LYS A 69 -10.35 11.36 6.16
N VAL A 70 -11.35 10.93 5.39
CA VAL A 70 -11.25 10.89 3.92
C VAL A 70 -11.37 12.31 3.40
N THR A 71 -10.40 12.77 2.61
CA THR A 71 -10.41 14.14 2.07
C THR A 71 -10.81 14.19 0.61
N GLN A 72 -10.58 13.12 -0.15
CA GLN A 72 -10.97 13.02 -1.55
C GLN A 72 -11.14 11.55 -1.93
N ARG A 73 -12.08 11.24 -2.83
CA ARG A 73 -12.33 9.88 -3.32
C ARG A 73 -12.70 9.94 -4.81
N ASP A 74 -12.10 9.06 -5.59
CA ASP A 74 -12.55 8.78 -6.95
C ASP A 74 -13.73 7.81 -6.90
N SER A 75 -14.88 8.25 -7.40
CA SER A 75 -16.11 7.45 -7.42
C SER A 75 -16.04 6.27 -8.39
N ARG A 76 -15.17 6.33 -9.42
CA ARG A 76 -15.05 5.26 -10.43
C ARG A 76 -14.23 4.10 -9.93
N THR A 77 -13.07 4.39 -9.36
CA THR A 77 -12.12 3.36 -8.91
C THR A 77 -12.30 3.00 -7.45
N GLY A 78 -12.78 3.93 -6.62
CA GLY A 78 -12.82 3.81 -5.17
C GLY A 78 -11.50 4.17 -4.48
N VAL A 79 -10.46 4.57 -5.23
CA VAL A 79 -9.21 5.14 -4.68
C VAL A 79 -9.54 6.42 -3.91
N TYR A 80 -8.82 6.67 -2.82
CA TYR A 80 -9.06 7.84 -2.00
C TYR A 80 -7.82 8.34 -1.30
N HIS A 81 -7.84 9.62 -0.94
CA HIS A 81 -6.86 10.24 -0.06
C HIS A 81 -7.46 10.42 1.33
N GLY A 82 -6.66 10.19 2.36
CA GLY A 82 -7.07 10.35 3.75
C GLY A 82 -5.99 10.91 4.64
N ARG A 83 -6.39 11.73 5.61
CA ARG A 83 -5.56 12.08 6.77
C ARG A 83 -5.48 10.87 7.68
N VAL A 84 -4.27 10.50 8.10
CA VAL A 84 -4.02 9.29 8.88
C VAL A 84 -3.15 9.58 10.08
N ALA A 85 -3.38 8.87 11.18
CA ALA A 85 -2.46 8.81 12.30
C ALA A 85 -1.88 7.41 12.42
N MET A 86 -0.60 7.32 12.79
CA MET A 86 0.06 6.06 13.07
C MET A 86 0.69 6.13 14.46
N GLN A 87 0.59 5.03 15.19
CA GLN A 87 1.21 4.88 16.48
C GLN A 87 2.65 4.42 16.30
N ASN A 88 3.60 5.20 16.79
CA ASN A 88 4.99 4.78 16.90
C ASN A 88 5.05 3.52 17.77
N ARG A 89 5.60 2.41 17.26
CA ARG A 89 5.63 1.13 17.98
C ARG A 89 6.63 1.12 19.14
N ARG A 90 7.65 1.97 19.10
CA ARG A 90 8.70 2.06 20.12
C ARG A 90 8.27 2.93 21.29
N THR A 91 7.60 4.06 21.02
CA THR A 91 7.21 5.04 22.05
C THR A 91 5.73 4.97 22.43
N GLY A 92 4.88 4.35 21.61
CA GLY A 92 3.43 4.32 21.81
C GLY A 92 2.71 5.61 21.41
N GLU A 93 3.43 6.65 20.99
CA GLU A 93 2.87 7.94 20.61
C GLU A 93 2.11 7.87 19.28
N TRP A 94 0.93 8.46 19.24
CA TRP A 94 0.19 8.67 18.00
C TRP A 94 0.64 9.96 17.32
N ARG A 95 0.96 9.87 16.03
CA ARG A 95 1.34 11.03 15.23
C ARG A 95 0.56 11.04 13.92
N GLU A 96 0.03 12.20 13.56
CA GLU A 96 -0.55 12.40 12.23
C GLU A 96 0.57 12.36 11.18
N LYS A 97 0.34 11.59 10.11
CA LYS A 97 1.27 11.50 8.98
C LYS A 97 1.14 12.77 8.15
N ARG A 98 2.23 13.54 8.04
CA ARG A 98 2.29 14.70 7.14
C ARG A 98 1.94 14.27 5.71
N GLY A 99 0.94 14.92 5.12
CA GLY A 99 0.46 14.63 3.77
C GLY A 99 -0.47 13.43 3.65
N GLY A 100 -0.82 12.72 4.72
CA GLY A 100 -1.78 11.62 4.68
C GLY A 100 -1.29 10.37 3.91
N SER A 101 -2.26 9.60 3.42
CA SER A 101 -2.05 8.44 2.54
C SER A 101 -3.12 8.40 1.47
N THR A 102 -2.75 7.94 0.28
CA THR A 102 -3.69 7.43 -0.72
C THR A 102 -3.93 5.94 -0.50
N PHE A 103 -5.13 5.48 -0.80
CA PHE A 103 -5.56 4.11 -0.51
C PHE A 103 -6.13 3.44 -1.73
N PHE A 104 -5.80 2.15 -1.86
CA PHE A 104 -6.47 1.26 -2.78
C PHE A 104 -7.96 1.14 -2.41
N PRO A 105 -8.81 0.72 -3.34
CA PRO A 105 -10.22 0.52 -3.05
C PRO A 105 -10.40 -0.43 -1.85
N ASP A 106 -11.28 -0.08 -0.92
CA ASP A 106 -11.44 -0.82 0.34
C ASP A 106 -11.85 -2.29 0.09
N HIS A 107 -12.46 -2.62 -1.04
CA HIS A 107 -12.83 -4.00 -1.39
C HIS A 107 -11.67 -4.85 -1.91
N TRP A 108 -10.50 -4.26 -2.21
CA TRP A 108 -9.34 -5.01 -2.68
C TRP A 108 -8.72 -5.86 -1.57
N THR A 109 -8.35 -7.08 -1.93
CA THR A 109 -7.50 -7.94 -1.11
C THR A 109 -6.05 -7.47 -1.11
N ALA A 110 -5.25 -7.97 -0.16
CA ALA A 110 -3.81 -7.69 -0.13
C ALA A 110 -3.08 -8.20 -1.39
N GLU A 111 -3.55 -9.32 -1.95
CA GLU A 111 -3.04 -9.88 -3.19
C GLU A 111 -3.38 -9.00 -4.39
N GLU A 112 -4.58 -8.43 -4.45
CA GLU A 112 -4.94 -7.48 -5.53
C GLU A 112 -4.11 -6.20 -5.47
N ALA A 113 -3.87 -5.66 -4.28
CA ALA A 113 -2.98 -4.51 -4.10
C ALA A 113 -1.53 -4.83 -4.53
N ASP A 114 -1.01 -6.00 -4.15
CA ASP A 114 0.33 -6.46 -4.54
C ASP A 114 0.45 -6.68 -6.05
N ASN A 115 -0.56 -7.34 -6.65
CA ASN A 115 -0.64 -7.56 -8.09
C ASN A 115 -0.76 -6.24 -8.85
N ALA A 116 -1.52 -5.27 -8.36
CA ALA A 116 -1.66 -3.98 -9.02
C ALA A 116 -0.32 -3.26 -9.12
N VAL A 117 0.43 -3.18 -8.01
CA VAL A 117 1.75 -2.54 -8.00
C VAL A 117 2.72 -3.30 -8.90
N THR A 118 2.77 -4.62 -8.78
CA THR A 118 3.71 -5.45 -9.53
C THR A 118 3.42 -5.43 -11.03
N ARG A 119 2.17 -5.69 -11.43
CA ARG A 119 1.78 -5.69 -12.85
C ARG A 119 1.76 -4.28 -13.46
N GLY A 120 1.50 -3.26 -12.66
CA GLY A 120 1.61 -1.87 -13.10
C GLY A 120 3.06 -1.47 -13.38
N PHE A 121 4.01 -1.98 -12.59
CA PHE A 121 5.44 -1.78 -12.81
C PHE A 121 6.00 -2.60 -13.98
N ASP A 122 5.49 -3.82 -14.19
CA ASP A 122 5.89 -4.71 -15.28
C ASP A 122 5.14 -4.45 -16.60
N SER A 123 4.22 -3.47 -16.61
CA SER A 123 3.42 -3.13 -17.78
C SER A 123 4.28 -2.57 -18.92
N PRO A 124 3.99 -2.87 -20.20
CA PRO A 124 4.68 -2.22 -21.32
C PRO A 124 4.52 -0.69 -21.34
N ASP A 125 3.42 -0.18 -20.76
CA ASP A 125 3.13 1.26 -20.69
C ASP A 125 3.69 1.94 -19.42
N VAL A 126 4.52 1.23 -18.64
CA VAL A 126 5.14 1.82 -17.45
C VAL A 126 6.07 2.96 -17.84
N VAL A 127 5.92 4.09 -17.17
CA VAL A 127 6.85 5.22 -17.31
C VAL A 127 7.82 5.17 -16.15
N LYS A 128 9.12 5.09 -16.44
CA LYS A 128 10.20 5.05 -15.45
C LYS A 128 11.12 6.25 -15.65
N ASP A 129 11.39 6.98 -14.58
CA ASP A 129 12.39 8.06 -14.54
C ASP A 129 13.64 7.58 -13.79
N PRO A 130 14.72 7.24 -14.52
CA PRO A 130 15.94 6.73 -13.90
C PRO A 130 16.69 7.80 -13.09
N LYS A 131 16.45 9.09 -13.31
CA LYS A 131 17.12 10.16 -12.54
C LYS A 131 16.57 10.27 -11.13
N THR A 132 15.27 10.00 -10.96
CA THR A 132 14.59 10.11 -9.67
C THR A 132 14.26 8.75 -9.05
N GLY A 133 14.46 7.65 -9.80
CA GLY A 133 14.06 6.31 -9.39
C GLY A 133 12.54 6.18 -9.23
N ARG A 134 11.76 7.01 -9.93
CA ARG A 134 10.29 7.02 -9.85
C ARG A 134 9.70 6.26 -11.03
N TRP A 135 8.54 5.65 -10.80
CA TRP A 135 7.75 5.08 -11.87
C TRP A 135 6.28 5.46 -11.72
N SER A 136 5.57 5.42 -12.84
CA SER A 136 4.12 5.50 -12.89
C SER A 136 3.55 4.51 -13.89
N GLY A 137 2.38 3.96 -13.57
CA GLY A 137 1.69 3.01 -14.43
C GLY A 137 0.21 2.95 -14.08
N THR A 138 -0.52 2.06 -14.73
CA THR A 138 -1.97 1.90 -14.50
C THR A 138 -2.30 0.42 -14.33
N TYR A 139 -3.26 0.11 -13.45
CA TYR A 139 -3.81 -1.22 -13.33
C TYR A 139 -5.32 -1.17 -13.08
N ARG A 140 -6.11 -1.77 -13.97
CA ARG A 140 -7.59 -1.78 -13.88
C ARG A 140 -8.20 -0.38 -13.68
N GLY A 141 -7.67 0.62 -14.39
CA GLY A 141 -8.10 2.02 -14.29
C GLY A 141 -7.63 2.77 -13.04
N VAL A 142 -6.86 2.13 -12.16
CA VAL A 142 -6.18 2.79 -11.03
C VAL A 142 -4.80 3.25 -11.48
N ASP A 143 -4.57 4.54 -11.40
CA ASP A 143 -3.25 5.13 -11.59
C ASP A 143 -2.37 4.80 -10.40
N LEU A 144 -1.11 4.44 -10.68
CA LEU A 144 -0.11 4.03 -9.71
C LEU A 144 1.12 4.92 -9.86
N LYS A 145 1.72 5.26 -8.73
CA LYS A 145 3.08 5.82 -8.67
C LYS A 145 3.90 5.04 -7.67
N GLY A 146 5.21 5.11 -7.81
CA GLY A 146 6.10 4.43 -6.88
C GLY A 146 7.55 4.76 -7.11
N PHE A 147 8.39 3.97 -6.46
CA PHE A 147 9.83 4.03 -6.59
C PHE A 147 10.37 2.67 -7.00
N TYR A 148 11.50 2.69 -7.69
CA TYR A 148 12.27 1.53 -8.10
C TYR A 148 13.76 1.86 -8.04
N ASP A 149 14.59 0.83 -8.07
CA ASP A 149 16.03 0.96 -8.19
C ASP A 149 16.40 1.02 -9.69
N PRO A 150 16.94 2.15 -10.18
CA PRO A 150 17.30 2.30 -11.59
C PRO A 150 18.52 1.47 -12.01
N GLU A 151 19.38 1.07 -11.08
CA GLU A 151 20.57 0.25 -11.40
C GLU A 151 20.19 -1.21 -11.63
N THR A 152 19.25 -1.71 -10.82
CA THR A 152 18.83 -3.14 -10.84
C THR A 152 17.47 -3.37 -11.48
N ASP A 153 16.81 -2.31 -11.96
CA ASP A 153 15.41 -2.26 -12.39
C ASP A 153 14.42 -2.93 -11.41
N THR A 154 14.74 -2.89 -10.11
CA THR A 154 13.97 -3.61 -9.10
C THR A 154 12.91 -2.70 -8.48
N LEU A 155 11.65 -3.13 -8.57
CA LEU A 155 10.52 -2.49 -7.87
C LEU A 155 10.82 -2.34 -6.38
N SER A 156 10.79 -1.09 -5.91
CA SER A 156 10.81 -0.77 -4.48
C SER A 156 9.39 -0.83 -3.94
N HIS A 157 8.54 0.16 -4.17
CA HIS A 157 7.13 0.13 -3.73
C HIS A 157 6.26 0.95 -4.67
N GLY A 158 4.93 0.85 -4.49
CA GLY A 158 3.98 1.70 -5.18
C GLY A 158 2.68 1.88 -4.40
N TYR A 159 1.94 2.90 -4.80
CA TYR A 159 0.71 3.37 -4.17
C TYR A 159 -0.24 3.90 -5.26
N PRO A 160 -1.56 3.86 -5.01
CA PRO A 160 -2.53 4.40 -5.95
C PRO A 160 -2.53 5.92 -5.86
N VAL A 161 -2.86 6.58 -6.96
CA VAL A 161 -3.05 8.02 -7.00
C VAL A 161 -4.45 8.35 -7.49
N LEU A 162 -4.97 9.48 -7.01
CA LEU A 162 -6.25 9.99 -7.52
C LEU A 162 -6.05 10.58 -8.92
N PRO A 163 -7.03 10.42 -9.83
CA PRO A 163 -6.99 11.06 -11.14
C PRO A 163 -6.79 12.57 -11.01
N GLY A 164 -5.87 13.14 -11.79
CA GLY A 164 -5.56 14.57 -11.76
C GLY A 164 -4.73 15.03 -10.55
N GLY A 165 -4.22 14.12 -9.72
CA GLY A 165 -3.30 14.44 -8.63
C GLY A 165 -1.88 14.77 -9.13
N THR A 166 -1.47 16.02 -8.95
CA THR A 166 -0.09 16.49 -9.16
C THR A 166 0.87 15.70 -8.24
N PRO A 167 2.12 15.41 -8.66
CA PRO A 167 3.10 14.62 -7.90
C PRO A 167 3.34 15.06 -6.45
#